data_AF-A0A959VJB5-F1
#
_entry.id   AF-A0A959VJB5-F1
#
_cell.length_a   1.000
_cell.length_b   1.000
_cell.length_c   1.000
_cell.angle_alpha   90.00
_cell.angle_beta   90.00
_cell.angle_gamma   90.00
#
_symmetry.space_group_name_H-M   'P 1'
#
loop_
_entity.id
_entity.type
_entity.pdbx_description
1 polymer ?
#
loop_
_entity_poly.entity_id
_entity_poly.type
_entity_poly.pdbx_seq_one_letter_code
_entity_poly.pdbx_strand_id
1 'polypeptide(L)'
;MKCDWCGVGLEPGESWQLLQPARNLGASFCRLEHVVPWLIRKDDWHIRDRVEVPKSAGADCAETGVELGENAFYLVRNRAGMEIADGFASKDAVLAWAKAGGRWARD
;
A
#
# COMPACT_ATOMS: atom_id res chain seq x y z
N MET A 1 -2.46 -5.93 15.34
CA MET A 1 -1.48 -5.57 14.29
C MET A 1 -0.83 -4.25 14.66
N LYS A 2 0.44 -4.01 14.29
CA LYS A 2 1.16 -2.76 14.59
C LYS A 2 1.59 -2.07 13.29
N CYS A 3 1.84 -0.77 13.34
CA CYS A 3 2.45 -0.02 12.24
C CYS A 3 3.93 -0.40 12.11
N ASP A 4 4.37 -0.77 10.91
CA ASP A 4 5.77 -1.19 10.65
C ASP A 4 6.77 -0.04 10.70
N TRP A 5 6.28 1.19 10.60
CA TRP A 5 7.10 2.39 10.82
C TRP A 5 7.23 2.75 12.30
N CYS A 6 6.13 3.15 12.95
CA CYS A 6 6.18 3.74 14.29
C CYS A 6 5.79 2.79 15.44
N GLY A 7 5.40 1.55 15.15
CA GLY A 7 5.12 0.52 16.16
C GLY A 7 3.78 0.65 16.90
N VAL A 8 2.99 1.71 16.65
CA VAL A 8 1.68 1.88 17.29
C VAL A 8 0.69 0.78 16.87
N GLY A 9 -0.24 0.43 17.74
CA GLY A 9 -1.33 -0.48 17.40
C GLY A 9 -2.20 0.08 16.29
N LEU A 10 -2.64 -0.78 15.37
CA LEU A 10 -3.58 -0.42 14.31
C LEU A 10 -5.01 -0.71 14.77
N GLU A 11 -5.88 0.29 14.64
CA GLU A 11 -7.31 0.10 14.85
C GLU A 11 -7.93 -0.66 13.67
N PRO A 12 -8.84 -1.61 13.94
CA PRO A 12 -9.58 -2.29 12.88
C PRO A 12 -10.33 -1.26 12.02
N GLY A 13 -10.06 -1.25 10.71
CA GLY A 13 -10.77 -0.39 9.76
C GLY A 13 -10.24 1.05 9.65
N GLU A 14 -9.12 1.40 10.29
CA GLU A 14 -8.39 2.66 10.05
C GLU A 14 -6.89 2.34 9.88
N SER A 15 -6.54 1.81 8.71
CA SER A 15 -5.16 1.42 8.42
C SER A 15 -4.86 1.43 6.93
N TRP A 16 -3.56 1.41 6.63
CA TRP A 16 -3.01 1.23 5.31
C TRP A 16 -2.25 -0.08 5.26
N GLN A 17 -2.32 -0.80 4.14
CA GLN A 17 -1.53 -1.99 3.89
C GLN A 17 -0.86 -1.89 2.54
N LEU A 18 0.45 -2.04 2.49
CA LEU A 18 1.20 -2.19 1.25
C LEU A 18 1.42 -3.68 1.01
N LEU A 19 1.04 -4.16 -0.17
CA LEU A 19 1.02 -5.58 -0.54
C LEU A 19 1.82 -5.81 -1.82
N GLN A 20 2.50 -6.96 -1.92
CA GLN A 20 3.08 -7.48 -3.16
C GLN A 20 2.66 -8.96 -3.32
N PRO A 21 1.50 -9.23 -3.95
CA PRO A 21 0.93 -10.58 -4.08
C PRO A 21 1.89 -11.61 -4.67
N ALA A 22 2.60 -11.28 -5.75
CA ALA A 22 3.53 -12.20 -6.42
C ALA A 22 4.66 -12.74 -5.53
N ARG A 23 4.93 -12.08 -4.40
CA ARG A 23 5.97 -12.48 -3.45
C ARG A 23 5.41 -12.80 -2.06
N ASN A 24 4.08 -12.81 -1.91
CA ASN A 24 3.38 -12.93 -0.64
C ASN A 24 3.90 -11.98 0.45
N LEU A 25 4.21 -10.74 0.06
CA LEU A 25 4.73 -9.74 0.98
C LEU A 25 3.64 -8.75 1.41
N GLY A 26 3.73 -8.28 2.66
CA GLY A 26 2.95 -7.13 3.10
C GLY A 26 3.57 -6.35 4.25
N ALA A 27 3.18 -5.08 4.35
CA ALA A 27 3.48 -4.17 5.45
C ALA A 27 2.21 -3.34 5.80
N SER A 28 2.10 -2.87 7.02
CA SER A 28 0.92 -2.19 7.55
C SER A 28 1.27 -0.88 8.25
N PHE A 29 0.43 0.14 8.07
CA PHE A 29 0.68 1.51 8.54
C PHE A 29 -0.57 2.15 9.12
N CYS A 30 -0.39 3.00 10.13
CA CYS A 30 -1.50 3.78 10.69
C CYS A 30 -1.86 5.01 9.86
N ARG A 31 -0.95 5.49 9.00
CA ARG A 31 -1.14 6.65 8.13
C ARG A 31 -0.38 6.49 6.82
N LEU A 32 -0.81 7.20 5.77
CA LEU A 32 -0.16 7.16 4.46
C LEU A 32 1.29 7.65 4.54
N GLU A 33 1.52 8.70 5.34
CA GLU A 33 2.81 9.35 5.50
C GLU A 33 3.88 8.42 6.08
N HIS A 34 3.48 7.32 6.71
CA HIS A 34 4.41 6.32 7.24
C HIS A 34 4.90 5.32 6.18
N VAL A 35 4.19 5.19 5.06
CA VAL A 35 4.63 4.39 3.91
C VAL A 35 5.91 4.99 3.32
N VAL A 36 5.98 6.33 3.25
CA VAL A 36 7.09 7.08 2.63
C VAL A 36 8.45 6.82 3.30
N PRO A 37 8.66 7.10 4.60
CA PRO A 37 9.94 6.85 5.25
C PRO A 37 10.25 5.35 5.34
N TRP A 38 9.23 4.50 5.40
CA TRP A 38 9.42 3.05 5.43
C TRP A 38 10.01 2.51 4.12
N LEU A 39 9.45 2.91 2.96
CA LEU A 39 9.98 2.56 1.64
C LEU A 39 11.40 3.07 1.42
N ILE A 40 11.76 4.20 2.02
CA ILE A 40 13.11 4.80 1.88
C ILE A 40 14.14 4.11 2.78
N ARG A 41 13.75 3.72 4.01
CA ARG A 41 14.73 3.42 5.08
C ARG A 41 14.71 2.00 5.62
N LYS A 42 13.58 1.30 5.53
CA LYS A 42 13.43 -0.02 6.16
C LYS A 42 13.19 -1.11 5.14
N ASP A 43 12.14 -0.95 4.35
CA ASP A 43 11.72 -1.95 3.36
C ASP A 43 11.69 -3.39 3.96
N ASP A 44 11.35 -3.51 5.26
CA ASP A 44 11.38 -4.75 6.06
C ASP A 44 10.04 -5.49 5.94
N TRP A 45 9.79 -6.04 4.76
CA TRP A 45 8.56 -6.76 4.43
C TRP A 45 8.31 -7.98 5.32
N HIS A 46 7.04 -8.22 5.64
CA HIS A 46 6.59 -9.49 6.21
C HIS A 46 6.20 -10.47 5.11
N ILE A 47 6.76 -11.68 5.16
CA ILE A 47 6.27 -12.81 4.36
C ILE A 47 4.98 -13.31 5.01
N ARG A 48 3.93 -13.47 4.20
CA ARG A 48 2.62 -13.99 4.62
C ARG A 48 2.35 -15.32 3.91
N ASP A 49 1.41 -16.10 4.44
CA ASP A 49 1.06 -17.40 3.84
C ASP A 49 0.47 -17.25 2.42
N ARG A 50 -0.38 -16.24 2.24
CA ARG A 50 -0.98 -15.87 0.95
C ARG A 50 -1.38 -14.41 0.96
N VAL A 51 -1.02 -13.69 -0.10
CA VAL A 51 -1.49 -12.33 -0.36
C VAL A 51 -2.21 -12.32 -1.70
N GLU A 52 -3.46 -11.91 -1.69
CA GLU A 52 -4.28 -11.80 -2.90
C GLU A 52 -4.25 -10.38 -3.44
N VAL A 53 -4.50 -10.24 -4.74
CA VAL A 53 -4.80 -8.94 -5.34
C VAL A 53 -6.11 -8.43 -4.73
N PRO A 54 -6.14 -7.19 -4.17
CA PRO A 54 -7.36 -6.63 -3.61
C PRO A 54 -8.46 -6.54 -4.66
N LYS A 55 -9.70 -6.91 -4.29
CA LYS A 55 -10.84 -6.91 -5.23
C LYS A 55 -11.20 -5.51 -5.75
N SER A 56 -10.88 -4.46 -5.00
CA SER A 56 -11.11 -3.07 -5.39
C SER A 56 -9.99 -2.47 -6.24
N ALA A 57 -8.92 -3.22 -6.53
CA ALA A 57 -7.81 -2.72 -7.33
C ALA A 57 -8.19 -2.59 -8.81
N GLY A 58 -7.82 -1.47 -9.43
CA GLY A 58 -7.89 -1.29 -10.88
C GLY A 58 -6.79 -2.05 -11.62
N ALA A 59 -6.91 -2.10 -12.95
CA ALA A 59 -5.90 -2.72 -13.83
C ALA A 59 -4.68 -1.83 -14.11
N ASP A 60 -4.78 -0.52 -13.83
CA ASP A 60 -3.75 0.46 -14.18
C ASP A 60 -3.07 1.04 -12.93
N CYS A 61 -1.82 1.43 -13.10
CA CYS A 61 -1.00 2.08 -12.09
C CYS A 61 -1.57 3.46 -11.75
N ALA A 62 -1.92 3.67 -10.48
CA ALA A 62 -2.54 4.91 -9.99
C ALA A 62 -1.65 6.16 -10.15
N GLU A 63 -0.33 5.97 -10.25
CA GLU A 63 0.63 7.07 -10.46
C GLU A 63 0.88 7.39 -11.94
N THR A 64 0.97 6.37 -12.79
CA THR A 64 1.50 6.52 -14.16
C THR A 64 0.49 6.21 -15.27
N GLY A 65 -0.62 5.53 -14.94
CA GLY A 65 -1.63 5.08 -15.88
C GLY A 65 -1.24 3.85 -16.73
N VAL A 66 -0.06 3.26 -16.52
CA VAL A 66 0.34 2.04 -17.25
C VAL A 66 -0.36 0.81 -16.69
N GLU A 67 -0.66 -0.17 -17.54
CA GLU A 67 -1.24 -1.45 -17.14
C GLU A 67 -0.34 -2.18 -16.13
N LEU A 68 -0.94 -2.80 -15.12
CA LEU A 68 -0.25 -3.53 -14.07
C LEU A 68 0.12 -4.94 -14.50
N GLY A 69 1.40 -5.28 -14.35
CA GLY A 69 1.90 -6.64 -14.55
C GLY A 69 1.85 -7.50 -13.28
N GLU A 70 2.32 -8.74 -13.39
CA GLU A 70 2.29 -9.74 -12.32
C GLU A 70 3.00 -9.31 -11.02
N ASN A 71 4.00 -8.44 -11.11
CA ASN A 71 4.81 -7.98 -9.97
C ASN A 71 4.29 -6.70 -9.30
N ALA A 72 3.05 -6.30 -9.57
CA ALA A 72 2.45 -5.08 -9.05
C ALA A 72 2.41 -5.01 -7.52
N PHE A 73 2.40 -3.78 -7.02
CA PHE A 73 2.20 -3.42 -5.62
C PHE A 73 0.79 -2.86 -5.45
N TYR A 74 0.18 -3.10 -4.29
CA TYR A 74 -1.14 -2.58 -3.97
C TYR A 74 -1.09 -1.89 -2.61
N LEU A 75 -1.50 -0.62 -2.57
CA LEU A 75 -1.67 0.12 -1.33
C LEU A 75 -3.16 0.18 -1.01
N VAL A 76 -3.56 -0.52 0.04
CA VAL A 76 -4.95 -0.66 0.47
C VAL A 76 -5.20 0.23 1.66
N ARG A 77 -6.13 1.18 1.52
CA ARG A 77 -6.70 1.91 2.63
C ARG A 77 -7.92 1.16 3.15
N ASN A 78 -7.87 0.74 4.40
CA ASN A 78 -9.03 0.32 5.17
C ASN A 78 -9.58 1.54 5.90
N ARG A 79 -10.82 1.93 5.56
CA ARG A 79 -11.52 3.05 6.22
C ARG A 79 -12.97 2.67 6.50
N ALA A 80 -13.39 2.71 7.76
CA ALA A 80 -14.77 2.41 8.16
C ALA A 80 -15.32 1.07 7.58
N GLY A 81 -14.45 0.05 7.49
CA GLY A 81 -14.80 -1.26 6.95
C GLY A 81 -14.80 -1.36 5.41
N MET A 82 -14.43 -0.30 4.69
CA MET A 82 -14.27 -0.30 3.24
C MET A 82 -12.80 -0.41 2.84
N GLU A 83 -12.52 -1.27 1.86
CA GLU A 83 -11.19 -1.43 1.24
C GLU A 83 -11.10 -0.62 -0.05
N ILE A 84 -10.20 0.37 -0.07
CA ILE A 84 -9.89 1.17 -1.24
C ILE A 84 -8.46 0.85 -1.65
N ALA A 85 -8.27 0.18 -2.79
CA ALA A 85 -6.97 -0.23 -3.27
C ALA A 85 -6.49 0.62 -4.45
N ASP A 86 -5.26 1.10 -4.36
CA ASP A 86 -4.52 1.71 -5.46
C ASP A 86 -3.38 0.76 -5.89
N GLY A 87 -3.30 0.47 -7.18
CA GLY A 87 -2.28 -0.43 -7.75
C GLY A 87 -1.09 0.35 -8.34
N PHE A 88 0.11 -0.23 -8.28
CA PHE A 88 1.36 0.43 -8.68
C PHE A 88 2.31 -0.53 -9.39
N ALA A 89 2.89 -0.07 -10.49
CA ALA A 89 3.86 -0.85 -11.27
C ALA A 89 5.22 -1.04 -10.57
N SER A 90 5.55 -0.19 -9.58
CA SER A 90 6.83 -0.24 -8.86
C SER A 90 6.74 0.40 -7.48
N LYS A 91 7.73 0.15 -6.61
CA LYS A 91 7.87 0.85 -5.32
C LYS A 91 8.06 2.35 -5.50
N ASP A 92 8.75 2.77 -6.56
CA ASP A 92 8.94 4.20 -6.86
C ASP A 92 7.63 4.88 -7.19
N ALA A 93 6.73 4.20 -7.90
CA ALA A 93 5.38 4.69 -8.16
C ALA A 93 4.56 4.82 -6.87
N VAL A 94 4.62 3.83 -5.96
CA VAL A 94 4.00 3.93 -4.62
C VAL A 94 4.56 5.14 -3.86
N LEU A 95 5.88 5.32 -3.88
CA LEU A 95 6.57 6.38 -3.15
C LEU A 95 6.22 7.77 -3.68
N ALA A 96 6.21 7.96 -5.00
CA ALA A 96 5.85 9.23 -5.64
C ALA A 96 4.40 9.61 -5.30
N TRP A 97 3.48 8.66 -5.47
CA TRP A 97 2.06 8.85 -5.18
C TRP A 97 1.80 9.17 -3.71
N ALA A 98 2.43 8.43 -2.78
CA ALA A 98 2.28 8.65 -1.34
C ALA A 98 2.85 10.01 -0.90
N LYS A 99 4.00 10.43 -1.48
CA LYS A 99 4.58 11.77 -1.24
C LYS A 99 3.68 12.89 -1.75
N ALA A 100 2.96 12.65 -2.84
CA ALA A 100 2.01 13.61 -3.36
C ALA A 100 0.76 13.76 -2.47
N GLY A 101 0.54 12.89 -1.48
CA GLY A 101 -0.63 12.88 -0.60
C GLY A 101 -1.71 11.88 -1.02
N GLY A 102 -1.40 11.03 -2.01
CA GLY A 102 -2.27 9.98 -2.50
C GLY A 102 -3.50 10.47 -3.27
N ARG A 103 -4.54 9.64 -3.29
CA ARG A 103 -5.75 9.82 -4.12
C ARG A 103 -6.42 11.19 -3.93
N TRP A 104 -6.43 11.71 -2.70
CA TRP A 104 -7.16 12.93 -2.33
C TRP A 104 -6.31 14.19 -2.33
N ALA A 105 -5.06 14.12 -2.80
CA ALA A 105 -4.21 15.31 -2.89
C ALA A 105 -4.57 16.26 -4.04
N ARG A 106 -5.44 15.80 -4.96
CA ARG A 106 -5.83 16.53 -6.16
C ARG A 106 -7.31 16.97 -6.16
N ASP A 107 -7.99 16.81 -5.02
CA ASP A 107 -9.36 17.31 -4.80
C ASP A 107 -9.34 18.73 -4.20
#